data_AF-A0A3D1M0B9-F1
#
_entry.id   AF-A0A3D1M0B9-F1
#
_cell.length_a   1.000
_cell.length_b   1.000
_cell.length_c   1.000
_cell.angle_alpha   90.00
_cell.angle_beta   90.00
_cell.angle_gamma   90.00
#
_symmetry.space_group_name_H-M   'P 1'
#
loop_
_entity.id
_entity.type
_entity.pdbx_description
1 polymer ?
#
loop_
_entity_poly.entity_id
_entity_poly.type
_entity_poly.pdbx_seq_one_letter_code
_entity_poly.pdbx_strand_id
1 'polypeptide(L)'
;MIGTTDKIRYSGFIFAVCAAFLYALAALVGKKITEDFSSPMVASAFSISFGLLATASVFFGTVNREARNLAGRTWILIGLSGCASALGVSGWYLALNITPVVVVAPIVAVYPLITIAIASLFLRGIEKVTRQTVIGAIIVVAGVLFVGFGTQ
;
A
#
# COMPACT_ATOMS: atom_id res chain seq x y z
N MET A 1 -15.18 30.48 10.48
CA MET A 1 -14.52 30.03 9.24
C MET A 1 -13.63 28.84 9.57
N ILE A 2 -14.17 27.62 9.53
CA ILE A 2 -13.38 26.38 9.64
C ILE A 2 -12.71 26.22 8.27
N GLY A 3 -11.41 26.49 8.24
CA GLY A 3 -10.64 26.72 7.01
C GLY A 3 -10.60 25.48 6.12
N THR A 4 -10.63 25.70 4.82
CA THR A 4 -10.51 24.71 3.74
C THR A 4 -9.37 23.69 3.95
N THR A 5 -8.29 24.07 4.66
CA THR A 5 -7.17 23.20 5.04
C THR A 5 -7.57 22.03 5.95
N ASP A 6 -8.45 22.24 6.94
CA ASP A 6 -8.93 21.16 7.83
C ASP A 6 -9.85 20.20 7.09
N LYS A 7 -10.64 20.72 6.14
CA LYS A 7 -11.56 19.92 5.32
C LYS A 7 -10.82 18.95 4.39
N ILE A 8 -9.70 19.40 3.80
CA ILE A 8 -8.80 18.56 2.97
C ILE A 8 -8.08 17.51 3.82
N ARG A 9 -7.70 17.86 5.05
CA ARG A 9 -7.07 16.93 5.98
C ARG A 9 -8.04 15.83 6.43
N TYR A 10 -9.29 16.18 6.73
CA TYR A 10 -10.32 15.22 7.13
C TYR A 10 -10.72 14.27 6.00
N SER A 11 -10.85 14.78 4.77
CA SER A 11 -11.13 13.90 3.61
C SER A 11 -9.99 12.92 3.36
N GLY A 12 -8.73 13.34 3.50
CA GLY A 12 -7.57 12.45 3.41
C GLY A 12 -7.62 11.29 4.41
N PHE A 13 -8.00 11.56 5.67
CA PHE A 13 -8.17 10.51 6.68
C PHE A 13 -9.28 9.51 6.32
N ILE A 14 -10.42 9.98 5.80
CA ILE A 14 -11.50 9.09 5.36
C ILE A 14 -11.01 8.16 4.27
N PHE A 15 -10.31 8.68 3.24
CA PHE A 15 -9.76 7.85 2.18
C PHE A 15 -8.73 6.85 2.70
N ALA A 16 -7.90 7.23 3.68
CA ALA A 16 -6.93 6.33 4.30
C ALA A 16 -7.61 5.18 5.06
N VAL A 17 -8.69 5.46 5.81
CA VAL A 17 -9.46 4.44 6.53
C VAL A 17 -10.17 3.50 5.55
N CYS A 18 -10.81 4.05 4.51
CA CYS A 18 -11.42 3.24 3.46
C CYS A 18 -10.38 2.35 2.76
N ALA A 19 -9.20 2.89 2.43
CA ALA A 19 -8.13 2.11 1.84
C ALA A 19 -7.65 0.98 2.78
N ALA A 20 -7.46 1.27 4.06
CA ALA A 20 -7.08 0.25 5.05
C ALA A 20 -8.12 -0.88 5.14
N PHE A 21 -9.42 -0.54 5.14
CA PHE A 21 -10.49 -1.53 5.13
C PHE A 21 -10.47 -2.41 3.86
N LEU A 22 -10.32 -1.80 2.68
CA LEU A 22 -10.26 -2.52 1.41
C LEU A 22 -9.02 -3.43 1.33
N TYR A 23 -7.87 -2.97 1.83
CA TYR A 23 -6.65 -3.80 1.91
C TYR A 23 -6.80 -4.94 2.91
N ALA A 24 -7.46 -4.74 4.05
CA ALA A 24 -7.76 -5.81 5.00
C ALA A 24 -8.67 -6.87 4.35
N LEU A 25 -9.72 -6.45 3.64
CA LEU A 25 -10.59 -7.37 2.89
C LEU A 25 -9.81 -8.12 1.80
N ALA A 26 -8.94 -7.44 1.06
CA ALA A 26 -8.09 -8.05 0.05
C ALA A 26 -7.12 -9.09 0.65
N ALA A 27 -6.60 -8.88 1.86
CA ALA A 27 -5.76 -9.83 2.56
C ALA A 27 -6.51 -11.13 2.90
N LEU A 28 -7.74 -11.00 3.43
CA LEU A 28 -8.59 -12.14 3.80
C LEU A 28 -9.03 -12.94 2.58
N VAL A 29 -9.51 -12.25 1.55
CA VAL A 29 -9.90 -12.87 0.27
C VAL A 29 -8.68 -13.46 -0.43
N GLY A 30 -7.54 -12.76 -0.42
CA GLY A 30 -6.27 -13.23 -0.96
C GLY A 30 -5.80 -14.54 -0.32
N LYS A 31 -5.86 -14.62 1.02
CA LYS A 31 -5.59 -15.87 1.75
C LYS A 31 -6.49 -17.01 1.26
N LYS A 32 -7.80 -16.75 1.17
CA LYS A 32 -8.77 -17.76 0.70
C LYS A 32 -8.49 -18.21 -0.73
N ILE A 33 -8.19 -17.28 -1.64
CA ILE A 33 -7.79 -17.59 -3.02
C ILE A 33 -6.54 -18.48 -3.03
N THR A 34 -5.52 -18.16 -2.23
CA THR A 34 -4.27 -18.95 -2.19
C THR A 34 -4.42 -20.33 -1.54
N GLU A 35 -5.50 -20.56 -0.80
CA GLU A 35 -5.85 -21.89 -0.27
C GLU A 35 -6.62 -22.71 -1.31
N ASP A 36 -7.56 -22.09 -2.02
CA ASP A 36 -8.41 -22.75 -3.01
C ASP A 36 -7.68 -22.98 -4.37
N PHE A 37 -6.64 -22.18 -4.68
CA PHE A 37 -5.82 -22.30 -5.90
C PHE A 37 -4.35 -22.62 -5.59
N SER A 38 -3.75 -23.55 -6.34
CA SER A 38 -2.37 -24.00 -6.11
C SER A 38 -1.27 -22.99 -6.47
N SER A 39 -1.56 -21.92 -7.23
CA SER A 39 -0.54 -20.98 -7.70
C SER A 39 -0.77 -19.54 -7.19
N PRO A 40 0.00 -19.08 -6.19
CA PRO A 40 -0.09 -17.72 -5.65
C PRO A 40 0.28 -16.64 -6.69
N MET A 41 1.13 -16.98 -7.65
CA MET A 41 1.52 -16.08 -8.73
C MET A 41 0.37 -15.81 -9.71
N VAL A 42 -0.47 -16.82 -9.97
CA VAL A 42 -1.67 -16.65 -10.79
C VAL A 42 -2.68 -15.76 -10.05
N ALA A 43 -2.86 -15.99 -8.74
CA ALA A 43 -3.72 -15.18 -7.90
C ALA A 43 -3.30 -13.70 -7.87
N SER A 44 -2.01 -13.42 -7.70
CA SER A 44 -1.50 -12.04 -7.71
C SER A 44 -1.64 -11.39 -9.10
N ALA A 45 -1.38 -12.13 -10.18
CA ALA A 45 -1.51 -11.62 -11.56
C ALA A 45 -2.95 -11.21 -11.89
N PHE A 46 -3.94 -12.05 -11.55
CA PHE A 46 -5.35 -11.69 -11.72
C PHE A 46 -5.76 -10.54 -10.82
N SER A 47 -5.33 -10.53 -9.55
CA SER A 47 -5.62 -9.43 -8.61
C SER A 47 -5.15 -8.07 -9.14
N ILE A 48 -3.91 -7.99 -9.64
CA ILE A 48 -3.36 -6.78 -10.27
C ILE A 48 -4.13 -6.42 -11.55
N SER A 49 -4.49 -7.42 -12.38
CA SER A 49 -5.24 -7.19 -13.62
C SER A 49 -6.63 -6.62 -13.36
N PHE A 50 -7.37 -7.16 -12.39
CA PHE A 50 -8.66 -6.62 -11.98
C PHE A 50 -8.52 -5.24 -11.31
N GLY A 51 -7.47 -5.02 -10.51
CA GLY A 51 -7.16 -3.72 -9.92
C GLY A 51 -6.89 -2.64 -10.99
N LEU A 52 -6.15 -3.01 -12.05
CA LEU A 52 -5.91 -2.14 -13.20
C LEU A 52 -7.22 -1.79 -13.91
N LEU A 53 -8.06 -2.79 -14.20
CA LEU A 53 -9.36 -2.56 -14.85
C LEU A 53 -10.29 -1.67 -14.02
N ALA A 54 -10.37 -1.92 -12.71
CA ALA A 54 -11.18 -1.13 -11.79
C ALA A 54 -10.69 0.33 -11.69
N THR A 55 -9.38 0.54 -11.65
CA THR A 55 -8.82 1.91 -11.60
C THR A 55 -8.98 2.61 -12.95
N ALA A 56 -8.76 1.90 -14.06
CA ALA A 56 -8.90 2.43 -15.40
C ALA A 56 -10.34 2.87 -15.69
N SER A 57 -11.36 2.12 -15.23
CA SER A 57 -12.77 2.49 -15.46
C SER A 57 -13.16 3.79 -14.74
N VAL A 58 -12.62 4.04 -13.55
CA VAL A 58 -12.90 5.24 -12.76
C VAL A 58 -12.19 6.48 -13.33
N PHE A 59 -10.96 6.32 -13.86
CA PHE A 59 -10.10 7.44 -14.24
C PHE A 59 -9.77 7.52 -15.75
N PHE A 60 -10.51 6.82 -16.60
CA PHE A 60 -10.19 6.69 -18.03
C PHE A 60 -10.03 8.04 -18.75
N GLY A 61 -10.91 9.00 -18.44
CA GLY A 61 -10.93 10.32 -19.08
C GLY A 61 -9.79 11.24 -18.64
N THR A 62 -9.41 11.19 -17.36
CA THR A 62 -8.33 12.02 -16.80
C THR A 62 -6.96 11.51 -17.21
N VAL A 63 -6.77 10.18 -17.20
CA VAL A 63 -5.52 9.52 -17.60
C VAL A 63 -5.12 9.91 -19.02
N ASN A 64 -6.04 9.86 -19.99
CA ASN A 64 -5.74 10.19 -21.39
C ASN A 64 -5.37 11.66 -21.63
N ARG A 65 -5.84 12.57 -20.77
CA ARG A 65 -5.52 14.00 -20.84
C ARG A 65 -4.16 14.29 -20.23
N GLU A 66 -3.88 13.70 -19.06
CA GLU A 66 -2.62 13.92 -18.34
C GLU A 66 -1.46 13.16 -18.99
N ALA A 67 -1.71 11.94 -19.51
CA ALA A 67 -0.77 11.10 -20.28
C ALA A 67 -0.01 11.89 -21.36
N ARG A 68 -0.71 12.78 -22.07
CA ARG A 68 -0.16 13.58 -23.17
C ARG A 68 0.76 14.72 -22.73
N ASN A 69 0.64 15.17 -21.48
CA ASN A 69 1.38 16.31 -20.93
C ASN A 69 2.51 15.89 -19.97
N LEU A 70 2.71 14.58 -19.75
CA LEU A 70 3.74 14.07 -18.85
C LEU A 70 5.14 14.15 -19.47
N ALA A 71 6.10 14.66 -18.70
CA ALA A 71 7.51 14.60 -19.06
C ALA A 71 8.02 13.13 -19.09
N GLY A 72 8.96 12.83 -19.98
CA GLY A 72 9.52 11.47 -20.14
C GLY A 72 10.11 10.88 -18.84
N ARG A 73 10.68 11.71 -17.96
CA ARG A 73 11.19 11.27 -16.65
C ARG A 73 10.07 10.75 -15.73
N THR A 74 8.87 11.34 -15.79
CA THR A 74 7.75 10.92 -14.97
C THR A 74 7.25 9.54 -15.37
N TRP A 75 7.30 9.19 -16.66
CA TRP A 75 6.99 7.84 -17.13
C TRP A 75 7.91 6.77 -16.53
N ILE A 76 9.20 7.07 -16.38
CA ILE A 76 10.15 6.16 -15.72
C ILE A 76 9.78 5.97 -14.25
N LEU A 77 9.43 7.05 -13.53
CA LEU A 77 9.02 6.97 -12.13
C LEU A 77 7.71 6.18 -11.95
N ILE A 78 6.73 6.39 -12.84
CA ILE A 78 5.47 5.63 -12.86
C ILE A 78 5.76 4.15 -13.10
N GLY A 79 6.58 3.82 -14.11
CA GLY A 79 6.97 2.45 -14.42
C GLY A 79 7.67 1.76 -13.24
N LEU A 80 8.61 2.45 -12.60
CA LEU A 80 9.30 1.94 -11.41
C LEU A 80 8.32 1.67 -10.26
N SER A 81 7.40 2.59 -9.99
CA SER A 81 6.39 2.45 -8.94
C SER A 81 5.43 1.28 -9.23
N GLY A 82 5.04 1.09 -10.49
CA GLY A 82 4.20 -0.02 -10.93
C GLY A 82 4.89 -1.36 -10.78
N CYS A 83 6.16 -1.47 -11.21
CA CYS A 83 6.96 -2.67 -11.04
C CYS A 83 7.15 -3.02 -9.55
N ALA A 84 7.50 -2.04 -8.72
CA ALA A 84 7.62 -2.25 -7.28
C ALA A 84 6.29 -2.72 -6.66
N SER A 85 5.17 -2.16 -7.08
CA SER A 85 3.84 -2.56 -6.61
C SER A 85 3.49 -3.99 -7.03
N ALA A 86 3.76 -4.37 -8.29
CA ALA A 86 3.47 -5.71 -8.79
C ALA A 86 4.31 -6.79 -8.09
N LEU A 87 5.60 -6.51 -7.86
CA LEU A 87 6.48 -7.39 -7.10
C LEU A 87 6.04 -7.47 -5.63
N GLY A 88 5.68 -6.34 -5.02
CA GLY A 88 5.17 -6.30 -3.64
C GLY A 88 3.90 -7.12 -3.45
N VAL A 89 2.90 -6.96 -4.33
CA VAL A 89 1.66 -7.76 -4.27
C VAL A 89 1.95 -9.24 -4.51
N SER A 90 2.84 -9.57 -5.45
CA SER A 90 3.22 -10.98 -5.69
C SER A 90 3.90 -11.61 -4.47
N GLY A 91 4.84 -10.90 -3.84
CA GLY A 91 5.47 -11.32 -2.60
C GLY A 91 4.46 -11.47 -1.45
N TRP A 92 3.47 -10.59 -1.38
CA TRP A 92 2.41 -10.66 -0.38
C TRP A 92 1.53 -11.91 -0.54
N TYR A 93 1.10 -12.23 -1.76
CA TYR A 93 0.34 -13.46 -2.04
C TYR A 93 1.17 -14.73 -1.77
N LEU A 94 2.47 -14.73 -2.08
CA LEU A 94 3.37 -15.82 -1.72
C LEU A 94 3.44 -16.01 -0.19
N ALA A 95 3.54 -14.94 0.58
CA ALA A 95 3.54 -15.00 2.04
C ALA A 95 2.19 -15.51 2.58
N LEU A 96 1.06 -15.05 2.01
CA LEU A 96 -0.27 -15.52 2.39
C LEU A 96 -0.48 -17.00 2.08
N ASN A 97 0.15 -17.55 1.04
CA ASN A 97 0.01 -18.97 0.72
C ASN A 97 0.59 -19.88 1.81
N ILE A 98 1.76 -19.54 2.34
CA ILE A 98 2.48 -20.40 3.31
C ILE A 98 2.28 -20.01 4.78
N THR A 99 1.79 -18.79 5.05
CA THR A 99 1.68 -18.25 6.41
C THR A 99 0.26 -17.75 6.69
N PRO A 100 -0.27 -17.86 7.93
CA PRO A 100 -1.57 -17.30 8.29
C PRO A 100 -1.63 -15.78 8.10
N VAL A 101 -2.78 -15.28 7.63
CA VAL A 101 -3.00 -13.84 7.42
C VAL A 101 -2.81 -13.01 8.70
N VAL A 102 -3.13 -13.59 9.87
CA VAL A 102 -2.95 -12.95 11.19
C VAL A 102 -1.48 -12.71 11.55
N VAL A 103 -0.55 -13.46 10.95
CA VAL A 103 0.90 -13.26 11.12
C VAL A 103 1.46 -12.35 10.03
N VAL A 104 1.01 -12.53 8.78
CA VAL A 104 1.49 -11.73 7.64
C VAL A 104 1.06 -10.27 7.74
N ALA A 105 -0.19 -9.99 8.13
CA ALA A 105 -0.74 -8.64 8.13
C ALA A 105 0.02 -7.68 9.08
N PRO A 106 0.33 -8.05 10.34
CA PRO A 106 1.19 -7.24 11.19
C PRO A 106 2.58 -7.02 10.57
N ILE A 107 3.25 -8.07 10.10
CA ILE A 107 4.60 -7.95 9.51
C ILE A 107 4.60 -6.95 8.34
N VAL A 108 3.61 -7.02 7.45
CA VAL A 108 3.47 -6.05 6.36
C VAL A 108 3.22 -4.65 6.90
N ALA A 109 2.44 -4.47 7.96
CA ALA A 109 2.18 -3.17 8.59
C ALA A 109 3.43 -2.46 9.16
N VAL A 110 4.60 -3.10 9.17
CA VAL A 110 5.91 -2.47 9.44
C VAL A 110 6.38 -1.56 8.28
N TYR A 111 5.85 -1.74 7.06
CA TYR A 111 6.29 -1.00 5.87
C TYR A 111 6.34 0.54 6.04
N PRO A 112 5.47 1.22 6.82
CA PRO A 112 5.56 2.67 7.00
C PRO A 112 6.88 3.10 7.63
N LEU A 113 7.52 2.30 8.49
CA LEU A 113 8.86 2.60 9.00
C LEU A 113 9.89 2.60 7.88
N ILE A 114 9.83 1.59 7.00
CA ILE A 114 10.72 1.48 5.85
C ILE A 114 10.49 2.68 4.93
N THR A 115 9.23 3.04 4.68
CA THR A 115 8.86 4.24 3.90
C THR A 115 9.45 5.51 4.52
N ILE A 116 9.31 5.72 5.83
CA ILE A 116 9.87 6.90 6.51
C ILE A 116 11.40 6.90 6.43
N ALA A 117 12.05 5.75 6.60
CA ALA A 117 13.51 5.64 6.49
C ALA A 117 13.99 5.99 5.07
N ILE A 118 13.36 5.43 4.03
CA ILE A 118 13.67 5.72 2.62
C ILE A 118 13.33 7.17 2.28
N ALA A 119 12.18 7.69 2.71
CA ALA A 119 11.80 9.09 2.52
C ALA A 119 12.79 10.04 3.21
N SER A 120 13.27 9.68 4.39
CA SER A 120 14.33 10.43 5.07
C SER A 120 15.68 10.37 4.35
N LEU A 121 15.91 9.42 3.44
CA LEU A 121 17.12 9.35 2.62
C LEU A 121 16.97 10.12 1.29
N PHE A 122 15.85 9.93 0.59
CA PHE A 122 15.63 10.40 -0.78
C PHE A 122 14.78 11.68 -0.88
N LEU A 123 13.86 11.91 0.06
CA LEU A 123 12.86 12.99 0.02
C LEU A 123 13.16 14.12 1.01
N ARG A 124 14.39 14.22 1.52
CA ARG A 124 14.84 15.25 2.49
C ARG A 124 14.45 16.70 2.13
N GLY A 125 14.21 16.99 0.85
CA GLY A 125 13.82 18.31 0.35
C GLY A 125 12.31 18.56 0.18
N ILE A 126 11.45 17.54 0.23
CA ILE A 126 10.00 17.65 -0.05
C ILE A 126 9.17 17.44 1.23
N GLU A 127 9.51 16.45 2.05
CA GLU A 127 8.83 16.18 3.32
C GLU A 127 9.80 16.29 4.49
N LYS A 128 9.44 17.12 5.48
CA LYS A 128 10.18 17.19 6.75
C LYS A 128 9.72 16.03 7.64
N VAL A 129 10.53 14.97 7.71
CA VAL A 129 10.33 13.90 8.68
C VAL A 129 10.51 14.48 10.08
N THR A 130 9.40 14.63 10.80
CA THR A 130 9.42 15.19 12.17
C THR A 130 9.75 14.11 13.19
N ARG A 131 10.29 14.52 14.35
CA ARG A 131 10.56 13.61 15.47
C ARG A 131 9.29 12.89 15.95
N GLN A 132 8.12 13.55 15.84
CA GLN A 132 6.82 12.98 16.17
C GLN A 132 6.44 11.84 15.22
N THR A 133 6.68 12.00 13.91
CA THR A 133 6.44 10.95 12.90
C THR A 133 7.28 9.71 13.18
N VAL A 134 8.55 9.89 13.57
CA VAL A 134 9.46 8.78 13.90
C VAL A 134 8.98 8.03 15.16
N ILE A 135 8.64 8.75 16.23
CA ILE A 135 8.14 8.15 17.47
C ILE A 135 6.84 7.38 17.22
N GLY A 136 5.89 7.97 16.49
CA GLY A 136 4.64 7.31 16.13
C GLY A 136 4.87 6.01 15.35
N ALA A 137 5.80 6.03 14.40
CA ALA A 137 6.11 4.84 13.61
C ALA A 137 6.80 3.73 14.44
N ILE A 138 7.65 4.08 15.41
CA ILE A 138 8.23 3.12 16.37
C ILE A 138 7.11 2.47 17.20
N ILE A 139 6.14 3.25 17.69
CA ILE A 139 5.01 2.74 18.47
C ILE A 139 4.16 1.77 17.65
N VAL A 140 3.86 2.10 16.39
CA VAL A 140 3.13 1.22 15.47
C VAL A 140 3.85 -0.12 15.33
N VAL A 141 5.17 -0.10 15.17
CA VAL A 141 5.94 -1.34 14.98
C VAL A 141 6.09 -2.14 16.25
N ALA A 142 6.27 -1.49 17.40
CA ALA A 142 6.21 -2.17 18.69
C ALA A 142 4.85 -2.87 18.88
N GLY A 143 3.74 -2.20 18.54
CA GLY A 143 2.40 -2.79 18.59
C GLY A 143 2.22 -3.98 17.64
N VAL A 144 2.72 -3.86 16.41
CA VAL A 144 2.74 -4.93 15.41
C VAL A 144 3.53 -6.15 15.89
N LEU A 145 4.72 -5.94 16.45
CA LEU A 145 5.55 -7.03 17.00
C LEU A 145 4.82 -7.72 18.14
N PHE A 146 4.15 -6.95 19.01
CA PHE A 146 3.38 -7.49 20.13
C PHE A 146 2.21 -8.36 19.65
N VAL A 147 1.48 -7.95 18.62
CA VAL A 147 0.44 -8.78 17.99
C VAL A 147 1.06 -10.07 17.43
N GLY A 148 2.18 -9.97 16.70
CA GLY A 148 2.88 -11.14 16.17
C GLY A 148 3.30 -12.15 17.24
N PHE A 149 3.87 -11.69 18.36
CA PHE A 149 4.25 -12.56 19.49
C PHE A 149 3.05 -13.17 20.22
N GLY A 150 1.93 -12.46 20.31
CA GLY A 150 0.70 -12.97 20.94
C GLY A 150 -0.07 -13.99 20.09
N THR A 151 0.35 -14.25 18.86
CA THR A 151 -0.32 -15.19 17.93
C THR A 151 0.48 -16.49 17.73
N GLN A 152 1.53 -16.73 18.51
CA GLN A 152 2.23 -18.02 18.63
C GLN A 152 1.62 -18.86 19.74
#